data_AF-A0A3B0SRD1-F1
#
_entry.id   AF-A0A3B0SRD1-F1
#
_cell.length_a   1.000
_cell.length_b   1.000
_cell.length_c   1.000
_cell.angle_alpha   90.00
_cell.angle_beta   90.00
_cell.angle_gamma   90.00
#
_symmetry.space_group_name_H-M   'P 1'
#
loop_
_entity.id
_entity.type
_entity.pdbx_description
1 polymer ?
#
loop_
_entity_poly.entity_id
_entity_poly.type
_entity_poly.pdbx_seq_one_letter_code
_entity_poly.pdbx_strand_id
1 'polypeptide(L)'
;MAELQQHDDAWVTWFKKHRLDPIPVTYEALAASPGLAVADILSALEMAPEVSVNVEPETAKLADEVSEQWLSRYKAESSVC
;
A
#
# COMPACT_ATOMS: atom_id res chain seq x y z
N MET A 1 17.13 -4.07 -3.87
CA MET A 1 15.99 -4.98 -3.64
C MET A 1 16.06 -5.65 -2.27
N ALA A 2 17.20 -6.20 -1.83
CA ALA A 2 17.29 -6.91 -0.54
C ALA A 2 17.07 -6.05 0.71
N GLU A 3 17.48 -4.76 0.70
CA GLU A 3 17.28 -3.86 1.85
C GLU A 3 15.81 -3.52 2.11
N LEU A 4 15.01 -3.33 1.06
CA LEU A 4 13.57 -3.07 1.19
C LEU A 4 12.85 -4.30 1.77
N GLN A 5 13.19 -5.50 1.30
CA GLN A 5 12.65 -6.74 1.85
C GLN A 5 13.06 -6.94 3.32
N GLN A 6 14.29 -6.59 3.68
CA GLN A 6 14.73 -6.65 5.08
C GLN A 6 13.97 -5.67 5.99
N HIS A 7 13.59 -4.50 5.47
CA HIS A 7 12.79 -3.55 6.21
C HIS A 7 11.36 -4.07 6.42
N ASP A 8 10.75 -4.65 5.38
CA ASP A 8 9.43 -5.28 5.49
C ASP A 8 9.43 -6.45 6.50
N ASP A 9 10.45 -7.31 6.43
CA ASP A 9 10.59 -8.46 7.33
C ASP A 9 10.83 -8.02 8.79
N ALA A 10 11.54 -6.91 8.99
CA ALA A 10 11.76 -6.33 10.32
C ALA A 10 10.46 -5.82 10.95
N TRP A 11 9.58 -5.19 10.15
CA TRP A 11 8.25 -4.77 10.60
C TRP A 11 7.39 -5.96 11.00
N VAL A 12 7.30 -7.00 10.16
CA VAL A 12 6.53 -8.22 10.47
C VAL A 12 7.04 -8.88 11.75
N THR A 13 8.36 -8.93 11.94
CA THR A 13 8.99 -9.49 13.14
C THR A 13 8.66 -8.67 14.39
N TRP A 14 8.68 -7.34 14.29
CA TRP A 14 8.33 -6.45 15.39
C TRP A 14 6.86 -6.57 15.78
N PHE A 15 5.93 -6.62 14.83
CA PHE A 15 4.51 -6.84 15.11
C PHE A 15 4.26 -8.17 15.82
N LYS A 16 4.88 -9.26 15.35
CA LYS A 16 4.82 -10.57 16.01
C LYS A 16 5.36 -10.53 17.44
N LYS A 17 6.48 -9.82 17.66
CA LYS A 17 7.08 -9.66 18.99
C LYS A 17 6.14 -8.94 19.96
N HIS A 18 5.39 -7.96 19.48
CA HIS A 18 4.46 -7.19 20.29
C HIS A 18 3.03 -7.75 20.31
N ARG A 19 2.78 -8.89 19.64
CA ARG A 19 1.45 -9.50 19.48
C ARG A 19 0.40 -8.51 18.94
N LEU A 20 0.84 -7.65 18.03
CA LEU A 20 -0.01 -6.73 17.31
C LEU A 20 -0.45 -7.42 16.02
N ASP A 21 -1.74 -7.28 15.68
CA ASP A 21 -2.30 -7.74 14.42
C ASP A 21 -2.40 -6.53 13.47
N PRO A 22 -1.45 -6.33 12.55
CA PRO A 22 -1.49 -5.21 11.63
C PRO A 22 -2.53 -5.46 10.54
N ILE A 23 -3.21 -4.41 10.10
CA ILE A 23 -4.07 -4.46 8.91
C ILE A 23 -3.18 -4.21 7.69
N PRO A 24 -2.91 -5.22 6.85
CA PRO A 24 -2.06 -5.03 5.69
C PRO A 24 -2.83 -4.25 4.62
N VAL A 25 -2.27 -3.11 4.20
CA VAL A 25 -2.81 -2.30 3.10
C VAL A 25 -1.73 -2.20 2.04
N THR A 26 -2.00 -2.76 0.86
CA THR A 26 -1.07 -2.64 -0.26
C THR A 26 -1.31 -1.31 -0.98
N TYR A 27 -0.23 -0.77 -1.55
CA TYR A 27 -0.32 0.47 -2.32
C TYR A 27 -1.27 0.33 -3.51
N GLU A 28 -1.27 -0.82 -4.16
CA GLU A 28 -2.13 -1.11 -5.31
C GLU A 28 -3.62 -1.10 -4.92
N ALA A 29 -3.98 -1.68 -3.77
CA ALA A 29 -5.35 -1.70 -3.28
C ALA A 29 -5.82 -0.29 -2.89
N LEU A 30 -4.97 0.46 -2.17
CA LEU A 30 -5.24 1.84 -1.78
C LEU A 30 -5.40 2.76 -3.00
N ALA A 31 -4.55 2.57 -4.00
CA ALA A 31 -4.54 3.40 -5.19
C ALA A 31 -5.68 3.09 -6.16
N ALA A 32 -6.10 1.83 -6.26
CA ALA A 32 -7.21 1.43 -7.12
C ALA A 32 -8.57 1.88 -6.57
N SER A 33 -8.73 1.89 -5.24
CA SER A 33 -9.99 2.25 -4.59
C SER A 33 -9.74 2.79 -3.18
N PRO A 34 -9.37 4.08 -3.05
CA PRO A 34 -9.01 4.67 -1.75
C PRO A 34 -10.17 4.62 -0.75
N GLY A 35 -11.41 4.83 -1.19
CA GLY A 35 -12.60 4.74 -0.34
C GLY A 35 -12.85 3.34 0.23
N LEU A 36 -12.57 2.28 -0.55
CA LEU A 36 -12.70 0.89 -0.08
C LEU A 36 -11.60 0.55 0.93
N ALA A 37 -10.34 0.93 0.64
CA ALA A 37 -9.24 0.70 1.58
C ALA A 37 -9.48 1.41 2.92
N VAL A 38 -10.03 2.63 2.91
CA VAL A 38 -10.42 3.34 4.14
C VAL A 38 -11.60 2.67 4.84
N ALA A 39 -12.60 2.19 4.10
CA ALA A 39 -13.72 1.43 4.66
C ALA A 39 -13.26 0.13 5.35
N ASP A 40 -12.29 -0.57 4.76
CA ASP A 40 -11.72 -1.80 5.31
C ASP A 40 -10.96 -1.53 6.62
N ILE A 41 -10.17 -0.44 6.67
CA ILE A 41 -9.49 0.01 7.89
C ILE A 41 -10.52 0.37 8.98
N LEU A 42 -11.56 1.13 8.64
CA LEU A 42 -12.61 1.52 9.60
C LEU A 42 -13.37 0.30 10.12
N SER A 43 -13.67 -0.66 9.25
CA SER A 43 -14.34 -1.92 9.63
C SER A 43 -13.48 -2.75 10.59
N ALA A 44 -12.18 -2.83 10.32
CA ALA A 44 -11.23 -3.53 11.20
C ALA A 44 -11.03 -2.83 12.56
N LEU A 45 -11.32 -1.52 12.64
CA LEU A 45 -11.33 -0.76 13.89
C LEU A 45 -12.70 -0.77 14.60
N GLU A 46 -13.66 -1.56 14.13
CA GLU A 46 -15.06 -1.59 14.61
C GLU A 46 -15.76 -0.21 14.56
N MET A 47 -15.26 0.69 13.70
CA MET A 47 -15.83 2.01 13.49
C MET A 47 -16.84 1.98 12.35
N ALA A 48 -17.89 2.81 12.45
CA ALA A 48 -18.91 2.85 11.42
C ALA A 48 -18.30 3.27 10.06
N PRO A 49 -18.42 2.43 9.01
CA PRO A 49 -17.83 2.68 7.69
C PRO A 49 -18.50 3.85 6.96
N GLU A 50 -19.59 4.41 7.51
CA GLU A 50 -20.33 5.53 6.93
C GLU A 50 -19.49 6.82 6.81
N VAL A 51 -18.35 6.89 7.50
CA VAL A 51 -17.38 7.99 7.38
C VAL A 51 -16.52 7.89 6.10
N SER A 52 -16.38 6.70 5.48
CA SER A 52 -15.50 6.52 4.30
C SER A 52 -16.10 7.00 2.98
N VAL A 53 -17.41 7.25 2.94
CA VAL A 53 -18.17 7.58 1.71
C VAL A 53 -17.70 8.88 1.05
N ASN A 54 -16.95 9.72 1.78
CA ASN A 54 -16.49 11.02 1.29
C ASN A 54 -14.96 11.22 1.42
N VAL A 55 -14.18 10.15 1.33
CA VAL A 55 -12.72 10.26 1.21
C VAL A 55 -12.37 10.22 -0.28
N GLU A 56 -12.72 11.29 -0.98
CA GLU A 56 -12.08 11.57 -2.27
C GLU A 56 -10.66 12.09 -1.99
N PRO A 57 -9.61 11.46 -2.51
CA PRO A 57 -8.28 12.02 -2.40
C PRO A 57 -8.23 13.35 -3.15
N GLU A 58 -8.04 14.46 -2.44
CA GLU A 58 -7.87 15.81 -3.03
C GLU A 58 -6.63 15.88 -3.95
N THR A 59 -5.73 14.91 -3.82
CA THR A 59 -4.54 14.76 -4.66
C THR A 59 -4.77 13.65 -5.69
N ALA A 60 -4.79 14.03 -6.98
CA ALA A 60 -4.70 13.07 -8.07
C ALA A 60 -3.45 12.18 -7.89
N LYS A 61 -3.56 10.89 -8.24
CA LYS A 61 -2.44 9.95 -8.23
C LYS A 61 -1.36 10.42 -9.21
N LEU A 62 -0.40 11.18 -8.71
CA LEU A 62 0.67 11.81 -9.48
C LEU A 62 1.66 10.80 -10.09
N ALA A 63 1.58 9.53 -9.70
CA ALA A 63 2.61 8.53 -9.95
C ALA A 63 2.33 7.59 -11.13
N ASP A 64 1.13 7.54 -11.71
CA ASP A 64 0.76 6.38 -12.55
C ASP A 64 1.59 6.23 -13.82
N GLU A 65 1.50 7.19 -14.73
CA GLU A 65 2.02 6.95 -16.07
C GLU A 65 3.55 7.03 -16.12
N VAL A 66 4.16 7.93 -15.35
CA VAL A 66 5.61 8.10 -15.29
C VAL A 66 6.27 6.97 -14.50
N SER A 67 5.68 6.53 -13.38
CA SER A 67 6.28 5.46 -12.58
C SER A 67 6.14 4.10 -13.27
N GLU A 68 5.04 3.84 -13.99
CA GLU A 68 4.91 2.64 -14.81
C GLU A 68 5.91 2.59 -15.96
N GLN A 69 6.12 3.72 -16.66
CA GLN A 69 7.15 3.80 -17.71
C GLN A 69 8.55 3.55 -17.14
N TRP A 70 8.84 4.07 -15.95
CA TRP A 70 10.13 3.87 -15.28
C TRP A 70 10.30 2.42 -14.79
N LEU A 71 9.24 1.80 -14.25
CA LEU A 71 9.23 0.39 -13.88
C LEU A 71 9.45 -0.52 -15.09
N SER A 72 8.79 -0.22 -16.21
CA SER A 72 8.91 -0.99 -17.45
C SER A 72 10.34 -0.89 -18.01
N ARG A 73 10.90 0.32 -18.03
CA ARG A 73 12.29 0.55 -18.43
C ARG A 73 13.29 -0.13 -17.50
N TYR A 74 13.10 -0.03 -16.18
CA TYR A 74 13.96 -0.67 -15.19
C TYR A 74 13.92 -2.21 -15.29
N LYS A 75 12.75 -2.81 -15.51
CA LYS A 75 12.62 -4.26 -15.76
C LYS A 75 13.31 -4.68 -17.06
N ALA A 76 13.19 -3.88 -18.12
CA ALA A 76 13.86 -4.14 -19.39
C ALA A 76 15.39 -4.05 -19.25
N GLU A 77 15.91 -3.04 -18.54
CA GLU A 77 17.34 -2.88 -18.28
C GLU A 77 17.88 -3.95 -17.32
N SER A 78 17.11 -4.39 -16.33
CA SER A 78 17.52 -5.44 -15.37
C SER A 78 17.47 -6.86 -15.93
N SER A 79 16.72 -7.10 -17.01
CA SER A 79 16.67 -8.39 -17.72
C SER A 79 17.78 -8.54 -18.77
N VAL A 80 18.55 -7.49 -19.04
CA VAL A 80 19.76 -7.53 -19.88
C VAL A 80 20.96 -7.74 -18.96
N CYS A 81 21.08 -8.94 -18.40
CA CYS A 81 22.33 -9.48 -17.86
C CYS A 81 22.28 -11.01 -17.91
#